data_AF-A0A090G7C8-F1
#
_entry.id   AF-A0A090G7C8-F1
#
_cell.length_a   1.000
_cell.length_b   1.000
_cell.length_c   1.000
_cell.angle_alpha   90.00
_cell.angle_beta   90.00
_cell.angle_gamma   90.00
#
_symmetry.space_group_name_H-M   'P 1'
#
loop_
_entity.id
_entity.type
_entity.pdbx_description
1 polymer ?
#
loop_
_entity_poly.entity_id
_entity_poly.type
_entity_poly.pdbx_seq_one_letter_code
_entity_poly.pdbx_strand_id
1 'polypeptide(L)'
;MGSRQIISVAFAALLVLVAVIIAFGSWFTIDQGQRGVLLTNGAYTETVGPGLHFKAPWFQSVVKISTQQQVVYWTCETNPDGSAKRTCRSDERGEMLAVEARMTAQVEVQKQEQTLQQEKIKADIAVTQAEGRAKSVKAEADAKAYATQVQGTAEADAIKARAAALSNNPLLVELTKAEKWNGTLPTSMIPGSSVPFLSVQ
;
A
#
# COMPACT_ATOMS: atom_id res chain seq x y z
N MET A 1 14.33 -59.57 -58.27
CA MET A 1 14.55 -59.85 -56.83
C MET A 1 13.55 -60.93 -56.43
N GLY A 2 14.00 -62.12 -56.01
CA GLY A 2 13.13 -63.29 -55.85
C GLY A 2 12.10 -63.13 -54.71
N SER A 3 10.91 -63.71 -54.86
CA SER A 3 9.78 -63.65 -53.91
C SER A 3 10.18 -63.93 -52.44
N ARG A 4 11.17 -64.82 -52.22
CA ARG A 4 11.71 -65.14 -50.88
C ARG A 4 12.37 -63.93 -50.18
N GLN A 5 13.00 -63.03 -50.94
CA GLN A 5 13.65 -61.82 -50.42
C GLN A 5 12.64 -60.73 -50.06
N ILE A 6 11.52 -60.66 -50.77
CA ILE A 6 10.44 -59.70 -50.49
C ILE A 6 9.72 -60.11 -49.19
N ILE A 7 9.48 -61.42 -49.00
CA ILE A 7 8.86 -61.96 -47.79
C ILE A 7 9.75 -61.72 -46.55
N SER A 8 11.07 -61.95 -46.67
CA SER A 8 11.99 -61.72 -45.55
C SER A 8 12.11 -60.25 -45.16
N VAL A 9 12.14 -59.34 -46.14
CA VAL A 9 12.18 -57.89 -45.88
C VAL A 9 10.86 -57.40 -45.28
N ALA A 10 9.71 -57.88 -45.77
CA ALA A 10 8.41 -57.55 -45.21
C ALA A 10 8.26 -58.05 -43.76
N PHE A 11 8.73 -59.25 -43.45
CA PHE A 11 8.69 -59.80 -42.09
C PHE A 11 9.61 -59.05 -41.12
N ALA A 12 10.82 -58.69 -41.58
CA ALA A 12 11.73 -57.86 -40.79
C ALA A 12 11.13 -56.46 -40.52
N ALA A 13 10.51 -55.85 -41.52
CA ALA A 13 9.83 -54.56 -41.37
C ALA A 13 8.65 -54.65 -40.37
N LEU A 14 7.87 -55.73 -40.40
CA LEU A 14 6.78 -55.97 -39.45
C LEU A 14 7.31 -56.12 -38.01
N LEU A 15 8.38 -56.89 -37.80
CA LEU A 15 8.98 -57.07 -36.48
C LEU A 15 9.51 -55.75 -35.90
N VAL A 16 10.15 -54.93 -36.74
CA VAL A 16 10.61 -53.59 -36.35
C VAL A 16 9.42 -52.71 -35.98
N LEU A 17 8.36 -52.70 -36.78
CA LEU A 17 7.14 -51.95 -36.49
C LEU A 17 6.52 -52.35 -35.15
N VAL A 18 6.41 -53.66 -34.88
CA VAL A 18 5.89 -54.19 -33.61
C VAL A 18 6.77 -53.78 -32.43
N ALA A 19 8.10 -53.87 -32.57
CA ALA A 19 9.03 -53.43 -31.53
C ALA A 19 8.89 -51.93 -31.20
N VAL A 20 8.70 -51.09 -32.21
CA VAL A 20 8.48 -49.64 -32.03
C VAL A 20 7.16 -49.36 -31.30
N ILE A 21 6.09 -50.07 -31.64
CA ILE A 21 4.78 -49.93 -30.96
C ILE A 21 4.88 -50.33 -29.49
N ILE A 22 5.61 -51.41 -29.17
CA ILE A 22 5.83 -51.84 -27.78
C ILE A 22 6.63 -50.80 -27.01
N ALA A 23 7.70 -50.27 -27.59
CA ALA A 23 8.52 -49.25 -26.96
C ALA A 23 7.72 -47.96 -26.67
N PHE A 24 6.92 -47.49 -27.62
CA PHE A 24 6.07 -46.31 -27.44
C PHE A 24 4.90 -46.53 -26.47
N GLY A 25 4.37 -47.75 -26.39
CA GLY A 25 3.27 -48.09 -25.47
C GLY A 25 3.71 -48.43 -24.04
N SER A 26 5.02 -48.65 -23.82
CA SER A 26 5.53 -49.12 -22.53
C SER A 26 5.84 -48.01 -21.53
N TRP A 27 6.00 -46.77 -21.95
CA TRP A 27 6.33 -45.67 -21.03
C TRP A 27 5.10 -44.80 -20.71
N PHE A 28 5.02 -44.28 -19.48
CA PHE A 28 4.00 -43.31 -19.08
C PHE A 28 4.53 -42.38 -17.98
N THR A 29 3.98 -41.17 -17.90
CA THR A 29 4.37 -40.16 -16.90
C THR A 29 3.23 -39.87 -15.94
N ILE A 30 3.58 -39.68 -14.67
CA ILE A 30 2.66 -39.24 -13.62
C ILE A 30 3.09 -37.86 -13.14
N ASP A 31 2.14 -36.93 -13.17
CA ASP A 31 2.32 -35.56 -12.75
C ASP A 31 2.34 -35.43 -11.23
N GLN A 32 3.00 -34.38 -10.76
CA GLN A 32 3.03 -33.99 -9.36
C GLN A 32 1.62 -33.76 -8.81
N GLY A 33 1.30 -34.38 -7.67
CA GLY A 33 -0.03 -34.33 -7.03
C GLY A 33 -0.94 -35.52 -7.34
N GLN A 34 -0.49 -36.46 -8.16
CA GLN A 34 -1.17 -37.73 -8.41
C GLN A 34 -0.25 -38.90 -8.06
N ARG A 35 -0.84 -40.03 -7.63
CA ARG A 35 -0.18 -41.33 -7.52
C ARG A 35 -0.82 -42.28 -8.50
N GLY A 36 0.01 -43.02 -9.24
CA GLY A 36 -0.47 -44.08 -10.12
C GLY A 36 -0.61 -45.37 -9.34
N VAL A 37 -1.74 -46.05 -9.50
CA VAL A 37 -1.91 -47.43 -9.07
C VAL A 37 -1.74 -48.32 -10.28
N LEU A 38 -0.77 -49.23 -10.26
CA LEU A 38 -0.61 -50.23 -11.31
C LEU A 38 -1.51 -51.42 -11.02
N LEU A 39 -2.29 -51.80 -12.02
CA LEU A 39 -3.14 -52.98 -12.01
C LEU A 39 -2.58 -53.97 -13.03
N THR A 40 -2.25 -55.18 -12.59
CA THR A 40 -1.82 -56.28 -13.49
C THR A 40 -2.98 -57.26 -13.64
N ASN A 41 -3.55 -57.38 -14.85
CA ASN A 41 -4.75 -58.19 -15.11
C ASN A 41 -5.93 -57.89 -14.15
N GLY A 42 -6.05 -56.64 -13.70
CA GLY A 42 -7.06 -56.19 -12.75
C GLY A 42 -6.71 -56.34 -11.27
N ALA A 43 -5.57 -56.95 -10.91
CA ALA A 43 -5.09 -57.04 -9.53
C ALA A 43 -4.20 -55.85 -9.16
N TYR A 44 -4.39 -55.30 -7.95
CA TYR A 44 -3.52 -54.27 -7.38
C TYR A 44 -2.11 -54.82 -7.17
N THR A 45 -1.11 -54.21 -7.79
CA THR A 45 0.29 -54.62 -7.61
C THR A 45 1.05 -53.60 -6.76
N GLU A 46 1.03 -52.32 -7.14
CA GLU A 46 1.89 -51.32 -6.55
C GLU A 46 1.35 -49.89 -6.79
N THR A 47 1.67 -48.99 -5.86
CA THR A 47 1.46 -47.54 -6.01
C THR A 47 2.77 -46.88 -6.37
N VAL A 48 2.81 -46.23 -7.52
CA VAL A 48 3.99 -45.50 -8.02
C VAL A 48 3.84 -44.00 -7.78
N GLY A 49 4.94 -43.38 -7.39
CA GLY A 49 5.04 -41.93 -7.18
C GLY A 49 5.17 -41.13 -8.48
N PRO A 50 5.29 -39.79 -8.38
CA PRO A 50 5.50 -38.93 -9.54
C PRO A 50 6.79 -39.29 -10.30
N GLY A 51 6.77 -39.22 -11.63
CA GLY A 51 7.92 -39.55 -12.46
C GLY A 51 7.58 -40.36 -13.70
N LEU A 52 8.64 -40.76 -14.42
CA LEU A 52 8.54 -41.65 -15.57
C LEU A 52 8.54 -43.10 -15.10
N HIS A 53 7.53 -43.85 -15.52
CA HIS A 53 7.39 -45.26 -15.20
C HIS A 53 7.16 -46.08 -16.46
N PHE A 54 7.57 -47.35 -16.41
CA PHE A 54 7.36 -48.30 -17.48
C PHE A 54 6.27 -49.30 -17.08
N LYS A 55 5.27 -49.48 -17.94
CA LYS A 55 4.25 -50.52 -17.83
C LYS A 55 4.32 -51.47 -19.02
N ALA A 56 3.90 -52.71 -18.82
CA ALA A 56 3.63 -53.63 -19.90
C ALA A 56 2.29 -53.26 -20.56
N PRO A 57 2.25 -52.80 -21.83
CA PRO A 57 1.05 -52.20 -22.42
C PRO A 57 -0.17 -53.12 -22.46
N TRP A 58 0.01 -54.44 -22.55
CA TRP A 58 -1.09 -55.41 -22.68
C TRP A 58 -1.67 -55.96 -21.38
N PHE A 59 -0.89 -56.04 -20.31
CA PHE A 59 -1.34 -56.66 -19.05
C PHE A 59 -1.41 -55.68 -17.89
N GLN A 60 -0.86 -54.46 -18.07
CA GLN A 60 -0.80 -53.45 -17.02
C GLN A 60 -1.56 -52.17 -17.41
N SER A 61 -2.51 -51.78 -16.54
CA SER A 61 -3.22 -50.50 -16.60
C SER A 61 -2.83 -49.61 -15.43
N VAL A 62 -2.85 -48.29 -15.66
CA VAL A 62 -2.47 -47.28 -14.67
C VAL A 62 -3.69 -46.44 -14.35
N VAL A 63 -4.07 -46.40 -13.09
CA VAL A 63 -5.12 -45.52 -12.57
C VAL A 63 -4.47 -44.40 -11.78
N LYS A 64 -4.65 -43.16 -12.23
CA LYS A 64 -4.11 -41.97 -11.55
C LYS A 64 -5.10 -41.52 -10.49
N ILE A 65 -4.68 -41.48 -9.23
CA ILE A 65 -5.47 -41.03 -8.09
C ILE A 65 -4.84 -39.76 -7.52
N SER A 66 -5.64 -38.73 -7.29
CA SER A 66 -5.18 -37.49 -6.67
C SER A 66 -4.78 -37.74 -5.21
N THR A 67 -3.60 -37.25 -4.81
CA THR A 67 -3.19 -37.28 -3.40
C THR A 67 -3.58 -36.01 -2.64
N GLN A 68 -4.35 -35.11 -3.27
CA GLN A 68 -4.85 -33.93 -2.59
C GLN A 68 -5.90 -34.32 -1.55
N GLN A 69 -5.82 -33.67 -0.39
CA GLN A 69 -6.73 -33.94 0.72
C GLN A 69 -8.11 -33.34 0.42
N GLN A 70 -9.06 -34.19 0.04
CA GLN A 70 -10.49 -33.84 -0.05
C GLN A 70 -11.14 -33.98 1.33
N VAL A 71 -11.72 -32.89 1.85
CA VAL A 71 -12.41 -32.88 3.14
C VAL A 71 -13.89 -33.14 2.95
N VAL A 72 -14.31 -34.40 3.13
CA VAL A 72 -15.73 -34.77 3.01
C VAL A 72 -16.43 -34.45 4.33
N TYR A 73 -17.38 -33.52 4.30
CA TYR A 73 -18.24 -33.22 5.44
C TYR A 73 -19.40 -34.23 5.51
N TRP A 74 -19.51 -34.92 6.64
CA TRP A 74 -20.60 -35.84 6.91
C TRP A 74 -21.59 -35.16 7.84
N THR A 75 -22.83 -34.98 7.37
CA THR A 75 -23.91 -34.51 8.22
C THR A 75 -24.74 -35.71 8.62
N CYS A 76 -24.94 -35.87 9.93
CA CYS A 76 -25.80 -36.91 10.49
C CYS A 76 -27.04 -36.18 11.03
N GLU A 77 -28.14 -36.23 10.29
CA GLU A 77 -29.43 -35.75 10.78
C GLU A 77 -29.93 -36.67 11.90
N THR A 78 -30.41 -36.09 13.00
CA THR A 78 -31.10 -36.82 14.06
C THR A 78 -32.58 -36.97 13.72
N ASN A 79 -33.17 -38.11 14.08
CA ASN A 79 -34.61 -38.30 14.01
C ASN A 79 -35.31 -37.36 15.03
N PRO A 80 -36.61 -37.04 14.84
CA PRO A 80 -37.36 -36.15 15.74
C PRO A 80 -37.54 -36.70 17.17
N ASP A 81 -37.24 -37.98 17.39
CA ASP A 81 -37.18 -38.64 18.71
C ASP A 81 -35.81 -38.46 19.41
N GLY A 82 -34.89 -37.69 18.81
CA GLY A 82 -33.54 -37.46 19.32
C GLY A 82 -32.56 -38.61 19.04
N SER A 83 -32.98 -39.68 18.35
CA SER A 83 -32.10 -40.80 18.00
C SER A 83 -31.23 -40.46 16.78
N ALA A 84 -29.95 -40.88 16.83
CA ALA A 84 -29.04 -40.70 15.69
C ALA A 84 -29.45 -41.64 14.55
N LYS A 85 -29.68 -41.08 13.35
CA LYS A 85 -30.01 -41.86 12.16
C LYS A 85 -28.79 -42.69 11.76
N ARG A 86 -28.98 -43.97 11.44
CA ARG A 86 -27.89 -44.91 11.09
C ARG A 86 -27.14 -44.58 9.79
N THR A 87 -27.63 -43.62 9.00
CA THR A 87 -27.04 -43.25 7.72
C THR A 87 -26.62 -41.79 7.74
N CYS A 88 -25.33 -41.56 7.96
CA CYS A 88 -24.74 -40.26 7.68
C CYS A 88 -24.48 -40.16 6.17
N ARG A 89 -24.80 -39.02 5.56
CA ARG A 89 -24.56 -38.77 4.14
C ARG A 89 -23.44 -37.74 4.01
N SER A 90 -22.56 -37.93 3.04
CA SER A 90 -21.60 -36.91 2.62
C SER A 90 -22.39 -35.75 2.00
N ASP A 91 -22.43 -34.59 2.65
CA ASP A 91 -23.16 -33.41 2.17
C ASP A 91 -22.18 -32.45 1.50
N GLU A 92 -22.32 -32.29 0.19
CA GLU A 92 -21.51 -31.37 -0.63
C GLU A 92 -21.71 -29.89 -0.17
N ARG A 93 -22.80 -29.56 0.54
CA ARG A 93 -23.01 -28.20 1.11
C ARG A 93 -22.10 -27.84 2.28
N GLY A 94 -21.48 -28.83 2.94
CA GLY A 94 -20.54 -28.55 4.04
C GLY A 94 -19.27 -27.83 3.56
N GLU A 95 -18.88 -28.02 2.30
CA GLU A 95 -17.73 -27.36 1.69
C GLU A 95 -17.96 -25.86 1.52
N MET A 96 -19.16 -25.43 1.10
CA MET A 96 -19.49 -24.00 0.96
C MET A 96 -19.46 -23.27 2.30
N LEU A 97 -20.03 -23.85 3.37
CA LEU A 97 -20.04 -23.23 4.70
C LEU A 97 -18.64 -23.05 5.30
N ALA A 98 -17.75 -24.01 5.05
CA ALA A 98 -16.35 -23.93 5.51
C ALA A 98 -15.55 -22.88 4.71
N VAL A 99 -15.82 -22.73 3.41
CA VAL A 99 -15.19 -21.71 2.57
C VAL A 99 -15.68 -20.33 2.95
N GLU A 100 -16.99 -20.14 3.16
CA GLU A 100 -17.58 -18.89 3.60
C GLU A 100 -17.07 -18.47 4.98
N ALA A 101 -16.99 -19.39 5.95
CA ALA A 101 -16.47 -19.10 7.29
C ALA A 101 -14.99 -18.68 7.27
N ARG A 102 -14.18 -19.28 6.40
CA ARG A 102 -12.78 -18.85 6.21
C ARG A 102 -12.68 -17.50 5.49
N MET A 103 -13.59 -17.25 4.55
CA MET A 103 -13.66 -16.00 3.81
C MET A 103 -14.06 -14.83 4.73
N THR A 104 -15.07 -15.00 5.59
CA THR A 104 -15.47 -13.97 6.55
C THR A 104 -14.37 -13.68 7.57
N ALA A 105 -13.73 -14.72 8.12
CA ALA A 105 -12.60 -14.56 9.04
C ALA A 105 -11.42 -13.80 8.38
N GLN A 106 -11.14 -14.05 7.11
CA GLN A 106 -10.11 -13.30 6.37
C GLN A 106 -10.49 -11.84 6.15
N VAL A 107 -11.75 -11.57 5.79
CA VAL A 107 -12.26 -10.20 5.62
C VAL A 107 -12.22 -9.43 6.94
N GLU A 108 -12.51 -10.08 8.06
CA GLU A 108 -12.42 -9.46 9.39
C GLU A 108 -10.98 -9.08 9.76
N VAL A 109 -10.00 -9.97 9.53
CA VAL A 109 -8.58 -9.67 9.73
C VAL A 109 -8.15 -8.50 8.84
N GLN A 110 -8.50 -8.53 7.54
CA GLN A 110 -8.21 -7.43 6.62
C GLN A 110 -8.86 -6.11 7.06
N LYS A 111 -10.08 -6.14 7.59
CA LYS A 111 -10.78 -4.96 8.09
C LYS A 111 -10.10 -4.38 9.33
N GLN A 112 -9.61 -5.23 10.23
CA GLN A 112 -8.84 -4.79 11.41
C GLN A 112 -7.54 -4.12 10.97
N GLU A 113 -6.79 -4.74 10.05
CA GLU A 113 -5.58 -4.16 9.49
C GLU A 113 -5.86 -2.81 8.80
N GLN A 114 -6.88 -2.73 7.96
CA GLN A 114 -7.28 -1.49 7.30
C GLN A 114 -7.67 -0.40 8.31
N THR A 115 -8.35 -0.75 9.39
CA THR A 115 -8.72 0.19 10.46
C THR A 115 -7.46 0.76 11.12
N LEU A 116 -6.50 -0.11 11.49
CA LEU A 116 -5.22 0.32 12.05
C LEU A 116 -4.43 1.21 11.06
N GLN A 117 -4.42 0.87 9.78
CA GLN A 117 -3.76 1.68 8.74
C GLN A 117 -4.44 3.04 8.57
N GLN A 118 -5.77 3.10 8.57
CA GLN A 118 -6.52 4.35 8.51
C GLN A 118 -6.25 5.24 9.72
N GLU A 119 -6.14 4.67 10.92
CA GLU A 119 -5.78 5.43 12.12
C GLU A 119 -4.38 6.02 12.04
N LYS A 120 -3.40 5.26 11.53
CA LYS A 120 -2.04 5.77 11.28
C LYS A 120 -2.04 6.92 10.27
N ILE A 121 -2.71 6.76 9.14
CA ILE A 121 -2.82 7.81 8.11
C ILE A 121 -3.47 9.08 8.71
N LYS A 122 -4.52 8.94 9.52
CA LYS A 122 -5.16 10.07 10.21
C LYS A 122 -4.21 10.76 11.20
N ALA A 123 -3.42 10.00 11.95
CA ALA A 123 -2.41 10.56 12.85
C ALA A 123 -1.33 11.34 12.07
N ASP A 124 -0.83 10.79 10.96
CA ASP A 124 0.18 11.44 10.11
C ASP A 124 -0.36 12.73 9.46
N ILE A 125 -1.63 12.73 9.03
CA ILE A 125 -2.30 13.95 8.54
C ILE A 125 -2.37 15.00 9.64
N ALA A 126 -2.72 14.62 10.87
CA ALA A 126 -2.81 15.55 11.99
C ALA A 126 -1.43 16.16 12.33
N VAL A 127 -0.36 15.36 12.31
CA VAL A 127 1.02 15.84 12.48
C VAL A 127 1.41 16.78 11.34
N THR A 128 1.16 16.40 10.09
CA THR A 128 1.45 17.23 8.90
C THR A 128 0.69 18.55 8.95
N GLN A 129 -0.56 18.55 9.36
CA GLN A 129 -1.37 19.77 9.50
C GLN A 129 -0.90 20.63 10.67
N ALA A 130 -0.44 20.04 11.77
CA ALA A 130 0.15 20.78 12.89
C ALA A 130 1.49 21.42 12.48
N GLU A 131 2.37 20.67 11.80
CA GLU A 131 3.62 21.20 11.25
C GLU A 131 3.38 22.28 10.21
N GLY A 132 2.42 22.08 9.30
CA GLY A 132 2.04 23.07 8.29
C GLY A 132 1.60 24.38 8.95
N ARG A 133 0.73 24.31 9.96
CA ARG A 133 0.33 25.49 10.75
C ARG A 133 1.51 26.15 11.46
N ALA A 134 2.38 25.37 12.10
CA ALA A 134 3.54 25.91 12.80
C ALA A 134 4.52 26.61 11.84
N LYS A 135 4.79 26.00 10.68
CA LYS A 135 5.64 26.57 9.62
C LYS A 135 5.02 27.85 9.04
N SER A 136 3.71 27.87 8.78
CA SER A 136 3.02 29.08 8.31
C SER A 136 3.11 30.22 9.32
N VAL A 137 2.84 29.98 10.60
CA VAL A 137 2.93 31.01 11.65
C VAL A 137 4.36 31.54 11.79
N LYS A 138 5.36 30.65 11.75
CA LYS A 138 6.76 31.06 11.78
C LYS A 138 7.12 31.92 10.57
N ALA A 139 6.75 31.50 9.37
CA ALA A 139 7.00 32.26 8.14
C ALA A 139 6.32 33.65 8.17
N GLU A 140 5.10 33.74 8.69
CA GLU A 140 4.40 35.03 8.90
C GLU A 140 5.08 35.91 9.94
N ALA A 141 5.55 35.34 11.05
CA ALA A 141 6.27 36.06 12.09
C ALA A 141 7.60 36.61 11.56
N ASP A 142 8.36 35.77 10.83
CA ASP A 142 9.61 36.15 10.19
C ASP A 142 9.37 37.25 9.14
N ALA A 143 8.30 37.15 8.35
CA ALA A 143 7.91 38.18 7.38
C ALA A 143 7.55 39.52 8.05
N LYS A 144 6.81 39.49 9.17
CA LYS A 144 6.48 40.71 9.94
C LYS A 144 7.71 41.34 10.58
N ALA A 145 8.60 40.52 11.14
CA ALA A 145 9.86 40.98 11.73
C ALA A 145 10.74 41.65 10.68
N TYR A 146 10.88 41.02 9.50
CA TYR A 146 11.60 41.58 8.37
C TYR A 146 10.99 42.90 7.89
N ALA A 147 9.66 42.95 7.71
CA ALA A 147 8.97 44.18 7.28
C ALA A 147 9.20 45.33 8.28
N THR A 148 9.10 45.06 9.58
CA THR A 148 9.33 46.05 10.64
C THR A 148 10.78 46.52 10.66
N GLN A 149 11.73 45.60 10.47
CA GLN A 149 13.14 45.94 10.41
C GLN A 149 13.45 46.84 9.23
N VAL A 150 12.97 46.49 8.03
CA VAL A 150 13.17 47.29 6.82
C VAL A 150 12.54 48.67 6.99
N GLN A 151 11.30 48.75 7.50
CA GLN A 151 10.64 50.02 7.78
C GLN A 151 11.40 50.85 8.81
N GLY A 152 11.83 50.25 9.93
CA GLY A 152 12.59 50.92 10.97
C GLY A 152 13.94 51.45 10.47
N THR A 153 14.64 50.69 9.62
CA THR A 153 15.88 51.18 8.99
C THR A 153 15.63 52.34 8.04
N ALA A 154 14.58 52.26 7.21
CA ALA A 154 14.21 53.34 6.30
C ALA A 154 13.79 54.63 7.04
N GLU A 155 13.02 54.50 8.12
CA GLU A 155 12.63 55.63 8.98
C GLU A 155 13.84 56.23 9.71
N ALA A 156 14.74 55.40 10.24
CA ALA A 156 15.95 55.86 10.89
C ALA A 156 16.84 56.65 9.93
N ASP A 157 17.02 56.17 8.70
CA ASP A 157 17.81 56.85 7.69
C ASP A 157 17.14 58.15 7.22
N ALA A 158 15.81 58.16 7.10
CA ALA A 158 15.05 59.38 6.82
C ALA A 158 15.17 60.41 7.95
N ILE A 159 15.13 60.00 9.22
CA ILE A 159 15.32 60.87 10.39
C ILE A 159 16.75 61.43 10.41
N LYS A 160 17.77 60.59 10.17
CA LYS A 160 19.17 61.04 10.08
C LYS A 160 19.35 62.06 8.96
N ALA A 161 18.76 61.82 7.79
CA ALA A 161 18.80 62.75 6.67
C ALA A 161 18.12 64.09 7.01
N ARG A 162 16.95 64.04 7.67
CA ARG A 162 16.26 65.25 8.16
C ARG A 162 17.07 65.99 9.22
N ALA A 163 17.66 65.29 10.18
CA ALA A 163 18.49 65.88 11.22
C ALA A 163 19.74 66.56 10.63
N ALA A 164 20.39 65.94 9.64
CA ALA A 164 21.50 66.54 8.92
C ALA A 164 21.07 67.79 8.14
N ALA A 165 19.90 67.76 7.48
CA ALA A 165 19.35 68.92 6.78
C ALA A 165 19.02 70.09 7.74
N LEU A 166 18.43 69.80 8.91
CA LEU A 166 18.12 70.79 9.93
C LEU A 166 19.36 71.36 10.62
N SER A 167 20.39 70.53 10.86
CA SER A 167 21.67 70.97 11.44
C SER A 167 22.39 71.97 10.53
N ASN A 168 22.26 71.84 9.22
CA ASN A 168 22.92 72.73 8.25
C ASN A 168 22.19 74.07 8.07
N ASN A 169 20.93 74.20 8.51
CA ASN A 169 20.16 75.44 8.36
C ASN A 169 19.29 75.74 9.61
N PRO A 170 19.85 76.44 10.61
CA PRO A 170 19.16 76.77 11.87
C PRO A 170 17.90 77.63 11.70
N LEU A 171 17.84 78.45 10.64
CA LEU A 171 16.69 79.33 10.37
C LEU A 171 15.42 78.54 9.99
N LEU A 172 15.58 77.33 9.46
CA LEU A 172 14.44 76.47 9.09
C LEU A 172 13.66 76.01 10.33
N VAL A 173 14.33 75.87 11.47
CA VAL A 173 13.70 75.49 12.75
C VAL A 173 12.79 76.62 13.24
N GLU A 174 13.19 77.87 13.08
CA GLU A 174 12.34 79.02 13.43
C GLU A 174 11.13 79.14 12.50
N LEU A 175 11.32 78.91 11.19
CA LEU A 175 10.22 78.88 10.23
C LEU A 175 9.22 77.75 10.53
N THR A 176 9.69 76.52 10.76
CA THR A 176 8.78 75.39 11.08
C THR A 176 8.08 75.56 12.42
N LYS A 177 8.75 76.18 13.40
CA LYS A 177 8.10 76.55 14.66
C LYS A 177 7.00 77.58 14.44
N ALA A 178 7.22 78.60 13.60
CA ALA A 178 6.22 79.61 13.27
C ALA A 178 5.05 79.04 12.45
N GLU A 179 5.31 78.17 11.46
CA GLU A 179 4.28 77.53 10.63
C GLU A 179 3.39 76.55 11.40
N LYS A 180 3.98 75.78 12.35
CA LYS A 180 3.20 74.85 13.18
C LYS A 180 2.54 75.50 14.38
N TRP A 181 2.83 76.77 14.66
CA TRP A 181 2.18 77.47 15.76
C TRP A 181 0.75 77.82 15.39
N ASN A 182 -0.20 77.35 16.20
CA ASN A 182 -1.63 77.58 16.05
C ASN A 182 -2.08 78.99 16.50
N GLY A 183 -1.16 79.93 16.71
CA GLY A 183 -1.46 81.33 17.05
C GLY A 183 -1.99 81.55 18.48
N THR A 184 -2.05 80.52 19.34
CA THR A 184 -2.48 80.67 20.73
C THR A 184 -1.27 80.74 21.67
N LEU A 185 -1.16 81.85 22.40
CA LEU A 185 -0.15 82.01 23.47
C LEU A 185 -0.61 81.21 24.70
N PRO A 186 0.30 80.50 25.40
CA PRO A 186 -0.03 79.77 26.63
C PRO A 186 -0.62 80.72 27.68
N THR A 187 -1.85 80.46 28.13
CA THR A 187 -2.60 81.34 29.05
C THR A 187 -2.30 81.08 30.53
N SER A 188 -1.47 80.07 30.86
CA SER A 188 -0.91 79.88 32.19
C SER A 188 0.61 80.05 32.13
N MET A 189 1.10 81.19 32.60
CA MET A 189 2.53 81.43 32.76
C MET A 189 2.92 81.36 34.23
N ILE A 190 4.01 80.64 34.51
CA ILE A 190 4.70 80.69 35.79
C ILE A 190 5.44 82.04 35.85
N PRO A 191 5.30 82.86 36.90
CA PRO A 191 5.92 84.19 36.95
C PRO A 191 7.45 84.10 36.82
N GLY A 192 8.03 84.74 35.80
CA GLY A 192 9.48 84.87 35.62
C GLY A 192 10.13 84.13 34.44
N SER A 193 9.37 83.41 33.60
CA SER A 193 9.94 82.72 32.43
C SER A 193 9.89 83.58 31.16
N SER A 194 11.01 83.71 30.46
CA SER A 194 11.10 84.36 29.14
C SER A 194 10.27 83.61 28.10
N VAL A 195 9.50 84.33 27.29
CA VAL A 195 8.81 83.76 26.13
C VAL A 195 9.84 83.26 25.10
N PRO A 196 9.81 81.98 24.67
CA PRO A 196 10.84 81.41 23.79
C PRO A 196 10.89 82.01 22.37
N PHE A 197 9.95 82.87 22.00
CA PHE A 197 9.74 83.35 20.63
C PHE A 197 10.02 84.85 20.40
N LEU A 198 10.29 85.60 21.47
CA LEU A 198 10.64 87.02 21.38
C LEU A 198 11.78 87.31 22.35
N SER A 199 13.01 87.34 21.83
CA SER A 199 14.10 88.02 22.51
C SER A 199 13.86 89.52 22.38
N VAL A 200 13.21 90.12 23.39
CA VAL A 200 13.13 91.58 23.51
C VAL A 200 14.52 92.05 23.89
N GLN A 201 15.20 92.68 22.94
CA GLN A 201 16.44 93.43 23.17
C GLN A 201 16.11 94.84 23.70
#